data_AF-A0A2T7PDH0-F1
#
_entry.id   AF-A0A2T7PDH0-F1
#
_cell.length_a   1.000
_cell.length_b   1.000
_cell.length_c   1.000
_cell.angle_alpha   90.00
_cell.angle_beta   90.00
_cell.angle_gamma   90.00
#
_symmetry.space_group_name_H-M   'P 1'
#
loop_
_entity.id
_entity.type
_entity.pdbx_description
1 polymer ?
#
loop_
_entity_poly.entity_id
_entity_poly.type
_entity_poly.pdbx_seq_one_letter_code
_entity_poly.pdbx_strand_id
1 'polypeptide(L)'
;MLMELRENVSKLDNRAYAELKAYYSPPEIVLHILRATLAIFYQDLAEQGEFDDWNTIKSYIDSDLSQNIQQYDPTSADELISPSVIENYLKEVPHGEVAKHGSLPAQYLYNWVFVCLSLIEHTRKMRQNSDEGVNCYE
;
A
#
# COMPACT_ATOMS: atom_id res chain seq x y z
N MET A 1 13.84 -1.19 -8.14
CA MET A 1 12.90 -1.77 -7.15
C MET A 1 11.62 -0.92 -7.04
N LEU A 2 11.61 0.28 -6.43
CA LEU A 2 10.35 1.07 -6.34
C LEU A 2 9.84 1.56 -7.71
N MET A 3 10.72 2.14 -8.55
CA MET A 3 10.32 2.61 -9.90
C MET A 3 9.75 1.48 -10.77
N GLU A 4 10.40 0.31 -10.78
CA GLU A 4 9.94 -0.89 -11.48
C GLU A 4 8.56 -1.37 -10.98
N LEU A 5 8.31 -1.28 -9.67
CA LEU A 5 7.01 -1.64 -9.10
C LEU A 5 5.92 -0.62 -9.45
N ARG A 6 6.25 0.68 -9.47
CA ARG A 6 5.33 1.71 -10.00
C ARG A 6 5.00 1.46 -11.47
N GLU A 7 5.98 1.06 -12.28
CA GLU A 7 5.75 0.67 -13.68
C GLU A 7 4.90 -0.60 -13.80
N ASN A 8 5.00 -1.55 -12.87
CA ASN A 8 4.13 -2.72 -12.88
C ASN A 8 2.69 -2.35 -12.52
N VAL A 9 2.50 -1.47 -11.53
CA VAL A 9 1.17 -0.97 -11.18
C VAL A 9 0.60 -0.05 -12.27
N SER A 10 1.42 0.71 -13.00
CA SER A 10 0.95 1.55 -14.11
C SER A 10 0.43 0.74 -15.30
N LYS A 11 0.79 -0.54 -15.41
CA LYS A 11 0.22 -1.48 -16.39
C LYS A 11 -1.18 -1.95 -16.01
N LEU A 12 -1.66 -1.69 -14.78
CA LEU A 12 -3.03 -1.96 -14.39
C LEU A 12 -3.95 -1.02 -15.17
N ASP A 13 -4.63 -1.58 -16.17
CA ASP A 13 -5.61 -0.86 -16.97
C ASP A 13 -7.00 -0.91 -16.32
N ASN A 14 -7.96 -0.25 -16.95
CA ASN A 14 -9.35 -0.28 -16.50
C ASN A 14 -9.91 -1.71 -16.41
N ARG A 15 -9.35 -2.69 -17.14
CA ARG A 15 -9.78 -4.09 -17.09
C ARG A 15 -9.25 -4.78 -15.84
N ALA A 16 -7.99 -4.55 -15.48
CA ALA A 16 -7.42 -5.02 -14.21
C ALA A 16 -8.21 -4.50 -12.99
N TYR A 17 -8.61 -3.23 -13.01
CA TYR A 17 -9.48 -2.69 -11.96
C TYR A 17 -10.92 -3.19 -12.04
N ALA A 18 -11.45 -3.44 -13.23
CA ALA A 18 -12.74 -4.10 -13.37
C ALA A 18 -12.70 -5.54 -12.80
N GLU A 19 -11.61 -6.28 -12.98
CA GLU A 19 -11.39 -7.60 -12.38
C GLU A 19 -11.44 -7.52 -10.85
N LEU A 20 -10.66 -6.62 -10.24
CA LEU A 20 -10.67 -6.41 -8.79
C LEU A 20 -12.06 -5.99 -8.27
N LYS A 21 -12.82 -5.22 -9.06
CA LYS A 21 -14.18 -4.80 -8.71
C LYS A 21 -15.25 -5.86 -9.01
N ALA A 22 -14.95 -6.87 -9.82
CA ALA A 22 -15.91 -7.90 -10.22
C ALA A 22 -16.18 -8.92 -9.11
N TYR A 23 -15.33 -8.98 -8.08
CA TYR A 23 -15.60 -9.82 -6.92
C TYR A 23 -16.92 -9.42 -6.24
N TYR A 24 -17.81 -10.40 -6.11
CA TYR A 24 -18.98 -10.30 -5.23
C TYR A 24 -18.54 -10.25 -3.76
N SER A 25 -17.59 -11.11 -3.41
CA SER A 25 -16.85 -11.10 -2.16
C SER A 25 -15.39 -11.42 -2.49
N PRO A 26 -14.45 -10.48 -2.33
CA PRO A 26 -13.05 -10.75 -2.63
C PRO A 26 -12.47 -11.75 -1.62
N PRO A 27 -11.45 -12.54 -2.00
CA PRO A 27 -10.66 -13.29 -1.03
C PRO A 27 -10.04 -12.35 0.01
N GLU A 28 -9.98 -12.77 1.27
CA GLU A 28 -9.40 -12.00 2.38
C GLU A 28 -8.02 -11.43 2.05
N ILE A 29 -7.16 -12.22 1.40
CA ILE A 29 -5.82 -11.77 1.00
C ILE A 29 -5.88 -10.58 0.04
N VAL A 30 -6.77 -10.60 -0.95
CA VAL A 30 -6.94 -9.49 -1.89
C VAL A 30 -7.48 -8.27 -1.16
N LEU A 31 -8.42 -8.47 -0.23
CA LEU A 31 -9.00 -7.40 0.58
C LEU A 31 -7.92 -6.72 1.46
N HIS A 32 -7.08 -7.50 2.14
CA HIS A 32 -5.96 -6.99 2.94
C HIS A 32 -4.94 -6.21 2.11
N ILE A 33 -4.61 -6.68 0.89
CA ILE A 33 -3.73 -5.96 -0.03
C ILE A 33 -4.34 -4.61 -0.42
N LEU A 34 -5.63 -4.58 -0.75
CA LEU A 34 -6.34 -3.35 -1.12
C LEU A 34 -6.40 -2.36 0.05
N ARG A 35 -6.74 -2.83 1.26
CA ARG A 35 -6.73 -2.02 2.48
C ARG A 35 -5.35 -1.41 2.73
N ALA A 36 -4.30 -2.23 2.65
CA ALA A 36 -2.92 -1.77 2.82
C ALA A 36 -2.51 -0.74 1.75
N THR A 37 -2.96 -0.92 0.51
CA THR A 37 -2.71 0.02 -0.60
C THR A 37 -3.40 1.36 -0.33
N LEU A 38 -4.67 1.35 0.06
CA LEU A 38 -5.45 2.56 0.31
C LEU A 38 -4.97 3.30 1.57
N ALA A 39 -4.55 2.58 2.61
CA ALA A 39 -4.02 3.15 3.83
C ALA A 39 -2.78 4.04 3.62
N ILE A 40 -2.02 3.82 2.53
CA ILE A 40 -0.89 4.70 2.16
C ILE A 40 -1.35 6.12 1.82
N PHE A 41 -2.56 6.28 1.28
CA PHE A 41 -3.09 7.57 0.82
C PHE A 41 -4.13 8.15 1.78
N TYR A 42 -4.79 7.27 2.55
CA TYR A 42 -5.95 7.61 3.36
C TYR A 42 -5.82 7.02 4.77
N GLN A 43 -4.72 7.33 5.46
CA GLN A 43 -4.43 6.79 6.78
C GLN A 43 -5.58 7.06 7.77
N ASP A 44 -6.10 8.28 7.82
CA ASP A 44 -7.19 8.66 8.73
C ASP A 44 -8.44 7.81 8.52
N LEU A 45 -8.77 7.48 7.27
CA LEU A 45 -9.92 6.63 6.93
C LEU A 45 -9.67 5.17 7.32
N ALA A 46 -8.44 4.69 7.11
CA ALA A 46 -8.05 3.35 7.54
C ALA A 46 -8.15 3.17 9.06
N GLU A 47 -7.71 4.17 9.83
CA GLU A 47 -7.78 4.16 11.29
C GLU A 47 -9.22 4.23 11.83
N GLN A 48 -10.13 4.87 11.08
CA GLN A 48 -11.55 4.94 11.40
C GLN A 48 -12.32 3.66 11.05
N GLY A 49 -11.68 2.69 10.37
CA GLY A 49 -12.34 1.45 9.94
C GLY A 49 -13.21 1.61 8.70
N GLU A 50 -13.08 2.71 7.94
CA GLU A 50 -13.87 2.95 6.72
C GLU A 50 -13.63 1.87 5.65
N PHE A 51 -12.45 1.25 5.65
CA PHE A 51 -12.12 0.15 4.77
C PHE A 51 -12.58 -1.22 5.28
N ASP A 52 -13.42 -1.29 6.32
CA ASP A 52 -14.06 -2.54 6.71
C ASP A 52 -15.19 -2.94 5.74
N ASP A 53 -15.84 -1.94 5.11
CA ASP A 53 -16.84 -2.18 4.06
C ASP A 53 -16.19 -2.35 2.67
N TRP A 54 -16.55 -3.45 2.01
CA TRP A 54 -16.09 -3.73 0.65
C TRP A 54 -16.62 -2.70 -0.35
N ASN A 55 -17.84 -2.18 -0.19
CA ASN A 55 -18.37 -1.21 -1.15
C ASN A 55 -17.61 0.12 -1.07
N THR A 56 -17.22 0.54 0.12
CA THR A 56 -16.29 1.67 0.32
C THR A 56 -14.97 1.40 -0.37
N ILE A 57 -14.28 0.28 -0.12
CA ILE A 57 -13.01 -0.03 -0.81
C ILE A 57 -13.19 0.02 -2.32
N LYS A 58 -14.27 -0.57 -2.84
CA LYS A 58 -14.57 -0.68 -4.26
C LYS A 58 -14.69 0.69 -4.95
N SER A 59 -15.19 1.72 -4.26
CA SER A 59 -15.26 3.07 -4.82
C SER A 59 -13.91 3.76 -4.97
N TYR A 60 -12.88 3.33 -4.23
CA TYR A 60 -11.51 3.85 -4.33
C TYR A 60 -10.62 3.08 -5.33
N ILE A 61 -11.14 2.03 -5.98
CA ILE A 61 -10.41 1.28 -7.02
C ILE A 61 -10.72 1.90 -8.39
N ASP A 62 -10.04 2.99 -8.70
CA ASP A 62 -10.21 3.78 -9.93
C ASP A 62 -8.88 4.25 -10.53
N SER A 63 -8.96 5.10 -11.55
CA SER A 63 -7.77 5.67 -12.20
C SER A 63 -6.95 6.54 -11.26
N ASP A 64 -7.55 7.16 -10.26
CA ASP A 64 -6.87 8.08 -9.36
C ASP A 64 -5.94 7.30 -8.43
N LEU A 65 -6.35 6.10 -8.00
CA LEU A 65 -5.47 5.16 -7.30
C LEU A 65 -4.18 4.88 -8.08
N SER A 66 -4.28 4.64 -9.39
CA SER A 66 -3.10 4.39 -10.24
C SER A 66 -2.16 5.60 -10.31
N GLN A 67 -2.72 6.80 -10.40
CA GLN A 67 -1.94 8.04 -10.47
C GLN A 67 -1.24 8.31 -9.13
N ASN A 68 -1.96 8.13 -8.03
CA ASN A 68 -1.41 8.25 -6.69
C ASN A 68 -0.21 7.31 -6.49
N ILE A 69 -0.34 6.05 -6.90
CA ILE A 69 0.75 5.06 -6.81
C ILE A 69 1.97 5.46 -7.66
N GLN A 70 1.76 5.99 -8.87
CA GLN A 70 2.86 6.43 -9.74
C GLN A 70 3.64 7.62 -9.19
N GLN A 71 2.96 8.51 -8.47
CA GLN A 71 3.57 9.73 -7.93
C GLN A 71 4.14 9.53 -6.52
N TYR A 72 3.68 8.51 -5.78
CA TYR A 72 4.04 8.33 -4.39
C TYR A 72 5.46 7.83 -4.17
N ASP A 73 6.24 8.62 -3.45
CA ASP A 73 7.58 8.27 -2.99
C ASP A 73 7.74 8.44 -1.48
N PRO A 74 7.84 7.32 -0.72
CA PRO A 74 7.97 7.39 0.73
C PRO A 74 9.32 7.96 1.16
N THR A 75 10.36 7.97 0.32
CA THR A 75 11.68 8.47 0.72
C THR A 75 11.74 10.00 0.73
N SER A 76 10.95 10.66 -0.13
CA SER A 76 10.86 12.12 -0.24
C SER A 76 9.61 12.72 0.42
N ALA A 77 8.74 11.90 1.02
CA ALA A 77 7.52 12.40 1.64
C ALA A 77 7.82 13.23 2.89
N ASP A 78 7.27 14.43 2.98
CA ASP A 78 7.41 15.29 4.17
C ASP A 78 6.80 14.60 5.40
N GLU A 79 5.57 14.12 5.24
CA GLU A 79 4.85 13.34 6.25
C GLU A 79 4.85 11.85 5.90
N LEU A 80 5.37 11.03 6.80
CA LEU A 80 5.40 9.57 6.65
C LEU A 80 4.18 8.96 7.36
N ILE A 81 3.35 8.29 6.58
CA ILE A 81 2.25 7.48 7.12
C ILE A 81 2.75 6.38 8.07
N SER A 82 2.01 6.09 9.13
CA SER A 82 2.42 5.12 10.16
C SER A 82 2.60 3.70 9.58
N PRO A 83 3.77 3.04 9.78
CA PRO A 83 4.02 1.72 9.19
C PRO A 83 3.09 0.66 9.78
N SER A 84 2.71 0.85 11.05
CA SER A 84 1.84 -0.07 11.80
C SER A 84 0.46 -0.25 11.16
N VAL A 85 -0.07 0.78 10.49
CA VAL A 85 -1.37 0.69 9.79
C VAL A 85 -1.26 -0.26 8.61
N ILE A 86 -0.20 -0.17 7.81
CA ILE A 86 0.04 -1.08 6.69
C ILE A 86 0.34 -2.49 7.20
N GLU A 87 1.22 -2.62 8.20
CA GLU A 87 1.61 -3.90 8.78
C GLU A 87 0.40 -4.68 9.31
N ASN A 88 -0.56 -3.98 9.92
CA ASN A 88 -1.77 -4.60 10.44
C ASN A 88 -2.62 -5.28 9.36
N TYR A 89 -2.58 -4.79 8.12
CA TYR A 89 -3.24 -5.45 7.00
C TYR A 89 -2.35 -6.52 6.36
N LEU A 90 -1.04 -6.28 6.25
CA LEU A 90 -0.13 -7.22 5.60
C LEU A 90 0.22 -8.46 6.44
N LYS A 91 0.13 -8.40 7.77
CA LYS A 91 0.37 -9.58 8.65
C LYS A 91 -0.58 -10.74 8.35
N GLU A 92 -1.77 -10.42 7.84
CA GLU A 92 -2.82 -11.38 7.46
C GLU A 92 -2.60 -11.92 6.02
N VAL A 93 -1.52 -11.51 5.35
CA VAL A 93 -1.14 -11.97 4.01
C VAL A 93 0.11 -12.85 4.11
N PRO A 94 -0.04 -14.18 4.09
CA PRO A 94 1.11 -15.07 4.16
C PRO A 94 2.00 -14.91 2.92
N HIS A 95 3.32 -14.92 3.15
CA HIS A 95 4.31 -14.80 2.09
C HIS A 95 4.14 -15.93 1.07
N GLY A 96 3.96 -15.58 -0.20
CA GLY A 96 3.82 -16.53 -1.31
C GLY A 96 2.38 -16.99 -1.63
N GLU A 97 1.39 -16.67 -0.79
CA GLU A 97 -0.03 -16.96 -1.11
C GLU A 97 -0.58 -16.04 -2.21
N VAL A 98 -0.10 -14.80 -2.28
CA VAL A 98 -0.51 -13.83 -3.31
C VAL A 98 -0.30 -14.36 -4.72
N ALA A 99 0.79 -15.09 -4.96
CA ALA A 99 1.09 -15.71 -6.25
C ALA A 99 0.16 -16.91 -6.58
N LYS A 100 -0.41 -17.57 -5.55
CA LYS A 100 -1.30 -18.73 -5.71
C LYS A 100 -2.72 -18.32 -6.10
N HIS A 101 -3.14 -17.10 -5.77
CA HIS A 101 -4.48 -16.60 -6.09
C HIS A 101 -4.67 -16.21 -7.56
N GLY A 102 -3.59 -16.15 -8.36
CA GLY A 102 -3.64 -15.93 -9.81
C GLY A 102 -4.10 -14.54 -10.25
N SER A 103 -4.43 -13.63 -9.31
CA SER A 103 -4.78 -12.24 -9.63
C SER A 103 -3.50 -11.42 -9.76
N LEU A 104 -3.11 -11.17 -11.00
CA LEU A 104 -1.97 -10.33 -11.34
C LEU A 104 -2.09 -8.91 -10.75
N PRO A 105 -3.28 -8.24 -10.79
CA PRO A 105 -3.45 -6.94 -10.15
C PRO A 105 -3.16 -6.94 -8.66
N ALA A 106 -3.67 -7.93 -7.92
CA ALA A 106 -3.39 -8.07 -6.49
C ALA A 106 -1.90 -8.30 -6.22
N GLN A 107 -1.22 -9.08 -7.06
CA GLN A 107 0.21 -9.32 -6.92
C GLN A 107 1.05 -8.07 -7.13
N TYR A 108 0.73 -7.25 -8.14
CA TYR A 108 1.43 -5.99 -8.38
C TYR A 108 1.25 -5.01 -7.23
N LEU A 109 0.02 -4.88 -6.72
CA LEU A 109 -0.26 -4.04 -5.55
C LEU A 109 0.49 -4.53 -4.31
N TYR A 110 0.44 -5.83 -3.99
CA TYR A 110 1.15 -6.39 -2.84
C TYR A 110 2.65 -6.08 -2.89
N ASN A 111 3.30 -6.35 -4.03
CA ASN A 111 4.74 -6.13 -4.17
C ASN A 111 5.09 -4.65 -3.97
N TRP A 112 4.27 -3.74 -4.52
CA TRP A 112 4.46 -2.30 -4.37
C TRP A 112 4.27 -1.84 -2.91
N VAL A 113 3.19 -2.25 -2.24
CA VAL A 113 2.92 -1.91 -0.84
C VAL A 113 4.03 -2.43 0.06
N PHE A 114 4.48 -3.67 -0.15
CA PHE A 114 5.55 -4.28 0.65
C PHE A 114 6.85 -3.46 0.60
N VAL A 115 7.25 -3.03 -0.60
CA VAL A 115 8.43 -2.16 -0.75
C VAL A 115 8.20 -0.78 -0.17
N CYS A 116 6.99 -0.21 -0.29
CA CYS A 116 6.66 1.06 0.34
C CYS A 116 6.79 0.98 1.87
N LEU A 117 6.26 -0.08 2.49
CA LEU A 117 6.40 -0.32 3.92
C LEU A 117 7.87 -0.35 4.34
N SER A 118 8.69 -1.17 3.68
CA SER A 118 10.12 -1.25 3.99
C SER A 118 10.81 0.12 3.87
N LEU A 119 10.50 0.88 2.81
CA LEU A 119 11.07 2.23 2.63
C LEU A 119 10.63 3.19 3.72
N ILE A 120 9.34 3.19 4.11
CA ILE A 120 8.83 4.04 5.19
C ILE A 120 9.56 3.72 6.50
N GLU A 121 9.70 2.44 6.86
CA GLU A 121 10.42 2.03 8.05
C GLU A 121 11.88 2.49 8.04
N HIS A 122 12.58 2.30 6.91
CA HIS A 122 13.96 2.72 6.76
C HIS A 122 14.11 4.24 6.82
N THR A 123 13.27 5.00 6.12
CA THR A 123 13.29 6.47 6.12
C THR A 123 12.98 7.02 7.50
N ARG A 124 12.01 6.45 8.23
CA ARG A 124 11.74 6.82 9.63
C ARG A 124 12.97 6.62 10.52
N LYS A 125 13.58 5.43 10.49
CA LYS A 125 14.78 5.12 11.29
C LYS A 125 15.94 6.07 10.97
N MET A 126 16.13 6.42 9.70
CA MET A 126 17.18 7.37 9.28
C MET A 126 16.91 8.80 9.79
N ARG A 127 15.66 9.27 9.77
CA ARG A 127 15.27 10.58 10.32
C ARG A 127 15.49 10.63 11.83
N GLN A 128 15.05 9.61 12.55
CA GLN A 128 15.23 9.50 14.01
C GLN A 128 16.73 9.51 14.41
N ASN A 129 17.55 8.71 13.73
CA ASN A 129 19.00 8.68 13.99
C ASN A 129 19.70 10.01 13.67
N SER A 130 19.17 10.79 12.72
CA SER A 130 19.73 12.09 12.35
C SER A 130 19.42 13.14 13.42
N ASP A 131 18.24 13.10 14.03
CA ASP A 131 17.84 14.02 15.10
C ASP A 131 18.56 13.72 16.43
N GLU A 132 18.81 12.44 16.74
CA GLU A 132 19.58 12.02 17.93
C GLU A 132 21.06 12.41 17.85
N GLY A 133 21.64 12.43 16.64
CA GLY A 133 23.03 12.84 16.43
C GLY A 133 23.29 14.34 16.63
N VAL A 134 22.26 15.18 16.53
CA VAL A 134 22.35 16.64 16.73
C VAL A 134 22.28 17.02 18.22
N ASN A 135 21.64 16.19 19.04
CA ASN A 135 21.36 16.49 20.46
C ASN A 135 22.51 16.13 21.43
N CYS A 136 23.66 15.71 20.91
CA CYS A 136 24.84 15.31 21.71
C CYS A 136 25.92 16.41 21.82
N TYR A 137 25.63 17.64 21.39
CA TYR A 137 26.55 18.79 21.42
C TYR A 137 25.99 20.02 22.15
N GLU A 138 25.21 19.82 23.22
CA GLU A 138 24.85 20.90 24.15
C GLU A 138 25.36 20.64 25.58
#